data_AF-A0A9D6RLN7-F1
#
_entry.id   AF-A0A9D6RLN7-F1
#
_cell.length_a   1.000
_cell.length_b   1.000
_cell.length_c   1.000
_cell.angle_alpha   90.00
_cell.angle_beta   90.00
_cell.angle_gamma   90.00
#
_symmetry.space_group_name_H-M   'P 1'
#
loop_
_entity.id
_entity.type
_entity.pdbx_description
1 polymer ?
#
loop_
_entity_poly.entity_id
_entity_poly.type
_entity_poly.pdbx_seq_one_letter_code
_entity_poly.pdbx_strand_id
1 'polypeptide(L)' 'MKHETLTERIIGCIVKVHRTLGPGFVEAIYRRALVIELRRCGVHPSTRRPVSRVRPAPRAPDRGGVGGEPWL' A
#
# COMPACT_ATOMS: atom_id res chain seq x y z
N MET A 1 -22.67 -4.61 14.45
CA MET A 1 -22.07 -4.40 13.10
C MET A 1 -21.15 -5.57 12.76
N LYS A 2 -21.05 -6.04 11.50
CA LYS A 2 -20.30 -7.28 11.13
C LYS A 2 -18.77 -7.23 11.28
N HIS A 3 -18.16 -6.07 11.52
CA HIS A 3 -16.69 -5.91 11.57
C HIS A 3 -16.18 -5.19 12.83
N GLU A 4 -17.03 -5.08 13.85
CA GLU A 4 -16.76 -4.32 15.07
C GLU A 4 -15.50 -4.83 15.78
N THR A 5 -15.41 -6.14 16.00
CA THR A 5 -14.27 -6.77 16.70
C THR A 5 -12.93 -6.63 15.98
N LEU A 6 -12.90 -6.71 14.64
CA LEU A 6 -11.67 -6.50 13.87
C LEU A 6 -11.26 -5.02 13.92
N THR A 7 -12.23 -4.12 13.79
CA THR A 7 -12.00 -2.68 13.81
C THR A 7 -11.48 -2.24 15.17
N GLU A 8 -12.10 -2.70 16.26
CA GLU A 8 -11.67 -2.45 17.64
C GLU A 8 -10.24 -2.92 17.89
N ARG A 9 -9.88 -4.11 17.39
CA ARG A 9 -8.51 -4.63 17.51
C ARG A 9 -7.50 -3.75 16.78
N ILE A 10 -7.82 -3.29 15.57
CA ILE A 10 -6.95 -2.40 14.79
C ILE A 10 -6.79 -1.06 15.52
N ILE A 11 -7.89 -0.47 15.98
CA ILE A 11 -7.88 0.79 16.73
C ILE A 11 -7.05 0.63 18.02
N GLY A 12 -7.25 -0.45 18.76
CA GLY A 12 -6.47 -0.76 19.96
C GLY A 12 -4.96 -0.82 19.69
N CYS A 13 -4.55 -1.44 18.57
CA CYS A 13 -3.15 -1.45 18.15
C CYS A 13 -2.62 -0.04 17.87
N ILE A 14 -3.39 0.80 17.17
CA ILE A 14 -3.00 2.18 16.86
C ILE A 14 -2.83 3.01 18.13
N VAL A 15 -3.80 2.94 19.05
CA VAL A 15 -3.76 3.64 20.34
C VAL A 15 -2.54 3.22 21.16
N LYS A 16 -2.22 1.92 21.19
CA LYS A 16 -1.06 1.40 21.91
C LYS A 16 0.26 1.90 21.32
N VAL A 17 0.39 1.87 20.00
CA VAL A 17 1.58 2.40 19.31
C VAL A 17 1.73 3.90 19.56
N HIS A 18 0.64 4.66 19.46
CA HIS A 18 0.68 6.11 19.68
C HIS A 18 1.04 6.46 21.13
N ARG A 19 0.51 5.72 22.12
CA ARG A 19 0.89 5.86 23.54
C ARG A 19 2.34 5.50 23.83
N THR A 20 2.88 4.53 23.11
CA THR A 20 4.26 4.04 23.32
C THR A 20 5.29 4.97 22.68
N LEU A 21 5.05 5.40 21.43
CA LEU A 21 5.97 6.25 20.69
C LEU A 21 5.80 7.72 21.04
N GLY A 22 4.58 8.20 21.26
CA GLY A 22 4.31 9.63 21.39
C GLY A 22 4.53 10.41 20.09
N PRO A 23 4.15 11.70 20.06
CA PRO A 23 4.31 12.55 18.89
C PRO A 23 5.79 12.82 18.57
N GLY A 24 6.10 13.16 17.32
CA GLY A 24 7.45 13.61 16.89
C GLY A 24 8.27 12.60 16.08
N PHE A 25 7.79 11.37 15.89
CA PHE A 25 8.45 10.39 15.03
C PHE A 25 7.97 10.46 13.58
N VAL A 26 8.87 10.11 12.65
CA VAL A 26 8.54 10.00 11.22
C VAL A 26 7.57 8.84 10.96
N GLU A 27 6.78 8.97 9.91
CA GLU A 27 5.75 7.99 9.51
C GLU A 27 6.29 6.55 9.37
N ALA A 28 7.54 6.40 8.90
CA ALA A 28 8.18 5.10 8.75
C ALA A 28 8.30 4.33 10.08
N ILE A 29 8.50 5.04 11.20
CA ILE A 29 8.60 4.43 12.54
C ILE A 29 7.21 3.98 13.01
N TYR A 30 6.21 4.85 12.88
CA TYR A 30 4.81 4.52 13.16
C TYR A 30 4.34 3.29 12.39
N ARG A 31 4.64 3.23 11.09
CA ARG A 31 4.29 2.09 10.22
C ARG A 31 4.94 0.80 10.70
N ARG A 32 6.24 0.82 11.03
CA ARG A 32 6.97 -0.37 11.52
C ARG A 32 6.40 -0.86 12.86
N ALA A 33 6.18 0.05 13.81
CA ALA A 33 5.60 -0.27 15.11
C ALA A 33 4.18 -0.85 14.98
N LEU A 34 3.35 -0.26 14.12
CA LEU A 34 1.99 -0.75 13.88
C LEU A 34 1.97 -2.13 13.22
N VAL A 35 2.86 -2.40 12.27
CA VAL A 35 2.99 -3.75 11.68
C VAL A 35 3.34 -4.79 12.73
N ILE A 36 4.21 -4.46 13.68
CA ILE A 36 4.58 -5.36 14.78
C ILE A 36 3.37 -5.60 15.70
N GLU A 37 2.68 -4.55 16.17
CA GLU A 37 1.52 -4.72 17.07
C GLU A 37 0.35 -5.44 16.39
N LEU A 38 0.06 -5.14 15.12
CA LEU A 38 -0.97 -5.86 14.37
C LEU A 38 -0.64 -7.35 14.25
N ARG A 39 0.62 -7.71 13.95
CA ARG A 39 1.08 -9.11 13.91
C ARG A 39 0.95 -9.80 15.26
N ARG A 40 1.29 -9.12 16.37
CA ARG A 40 1.10 -9.64 17.73
C ARG A 40 -0.36 -9.87 18.06
N CYS A 41 -1.25 -9.03 17.52
CA CYS A 41 -2.68 -9.22 17.64
C CYS A 41 -3.18 -10.37 16.75
N GLY A 42 -2.38 -10.95 15.85
CA GLY A 42 -2.83 -11.98 14.90
C GLY A 42 -3.46 -11.41 13.62
N VAL A 43 -3.27 -10.12 13.35
CA VAL A 43 -3.64 -9.46 12.09
C VAL A 43 -2.40 -9.40 11.20
N HIS A 44 -2.53 -9.82 9.95
CA HIS A 44 -1.43 -9.82 8.99
C HIS A 44 -1.56 -8.62 8.04
N PRO A 45 -0.94 -7.46 8.34
CA PRO A 45 -1.01 -6.31 7.46
C PRO A 45 -0.15 -6.51 6.22
N SER A 46 -0.72 -6.18 5.06
CA SER A 46 0.02 -6.02 3.82
C SER A 46 0.92 -4.78 3.93
N THR A 47 2.23 -4.97 3.96
CA THR A 47 3.18 -3.85 3.89
C THR A 47 3.15 -3.22 2.51
N ARG A 48 3.36 -1.90 2.44
CA ARG A 48 3.44 -1.17 1.16
C ARG A 48 4.40 -1.88 0.21
N ARG A 49 3.87 -2.42 -0.87
CA ARG A 49 4.70 -2.95 -1.96
C ARG A 49 5.24 -1.77 -2.76
N PRO A 50 6.51 -1.80 -3.20
CA PRO A 50 7.00 -0.81 -4.14
C PRO A 50 6.10 -0.84 -5.38
N VAL A 51 5.56 0.33 -5.75
CA VAL A 51 4.77 0.44 -6.97
C VAL A 51 5.73 0.24 -8.13
N SER A 52 5.63 -0.89 -8.82
CA SER A 52 6.39 -1.09 -10.06
C SER A 52 5.93 -0.03 -11.04
N ARG A 53 6.87 0.80 -11.52
CA ARG A 53 6.59 1.75 -12.58
C ARG A 53 6.12 0.94 -13.78
N VAL A 54 4.82 0.96 -14.10
CA VAL A 54 4.32 0.34 -15.33
C VAL A 54 5.08 1.01 -16.46
N ARG A 55 5.81 0.21 -17.23
CA ARG A 55 6.48 0.71 -18.42
C ARG A 55 5.35 1.15 -19.36
N PRO A 56 5.33 2.42 -19.82
CA PRO A 56 4.31 2.83 -20.76
C PRO A 56 4.41 1.91 -21.99
N ALA A 57 3.26 1.42 -22.45
CA ALA A 57 3.20 0.69 -23.71
C ALA A 57 3.86 1.54 -24.80
N PRO A 58 4.62 0.94 -25.73
CA PRO A 58 5.14 1.69 -26.87
C PRO A 58 3.95 2.39 -27.54
N ARG A 59 4.02 3.72 -27.68
CA ARG A 59 3.03 4.44 -28.47
C ARG A 59 3.06 3.83 -29.85
N ALA A 60 1.92 3.28 -30.29
CA ALA A 60 1.76 2.94 -31.69
C ALA A 60 2.13 4.18 -32.52
N PRO A 61 2.88 4.04 -33.62
CA PRO A 61 3.18 5.18 -34.48
C PRO A 61 1.86 5.84 -34.88
N ASP A 62 1.78 7.16 -34.69
CA ASP A 62 0.68 7.96 -35.20
C ASP A 62 0.53 7.61 -36.69
N ARG A 63 -0.57 6.92 -37.04
CA ARG A 63 -0.93 6.69 -38.44
C ARG A 63 -1.33 8.03 -39.04
N GLY A 64 -0.35 8.87 -39.35
CA GLY A 64 -0.44 9.77 -40.50
C GLY A 64 -0.44 8.88 -41.74
N GLY A 65 -1.56 8.81 -42.44
CA GLY A 65 -1.76 7.87 -43.54
C GLY A 65 -0.78 8.09 -44.68
N VAL A 66 -0.24 6.98 -45.21
CA VAL A 66 -0.29 6.59 -46.62
C VAL A 66 0.23 5.14 -46.77
N GLY A 67 -0.59 4.28 -47.36
CA GLY A 67 -0.18 3.09 -48.12
C GLY A 67 0.38 1.87 -47.37
N GLY A 68 -0.44 0.81 -47.28
CA GLY A 68 0.01 -0.59 -47.24
C GLY A 68 0.29 -1.21 -45.86
N GLU A 69 -0.62 -2.05 -45.38
CA GLU A 69 -0.31 -3.12 -44.41
C GLU A 69 0.30 -4.34 -45.16
N PRO A 70 0.91 -5.35 -44.50
CA PRO A 70 0.86 -5.68 -43.06
C PRO A 70 2.19 -6.13 -42.40
N TRP A 71 2.32 -5.85 -41.11
CA TRP A 71 3.09 -6.56 -40.07
C TRP A 71 4.14 -7.62 -40.51
N LEU A 72 5.37 -7.18 -40.83
CA LEU A 72 6.63 -7.93 -40.67
C LEU A 72 7.79 -6.96 -40.37
#